data_AF-A0A7C7HXQ5-F1
#
_entry.id   AF-A0A7C7HXQ5-F1
#
_cell.length_a   1.000
_cell.length_b   1.000
_cell.length_c   1.000
_cell.angle_alpha   90.00
_cell.angle_beta   90.00
_cell.angle_gamma   90.00
#
_symmetry.space_group_name_H-M   'P 1'
#
loop_
_entity.id
_entity.type
_entity.pdbx_description
1 polymer ?
#
loop_
_entity_poly.entity_id
_entity_poly.type
_entity_poly.pdbx_seq_one_letter_code
_entity_poly.pdbx_strand_id
1 'polypeptide(L)'
;MSMRVGVLMGGPSEERDVSLTTGNAVAEACRRNGYETTEYPFHFDHRKLLDKLKKQDIIFNALHGGIGENGKIQEWMDRNRIKYTGSGPAASACCMDKAKSKEISQIIGVKTPIWELLHSENELPSLSLPIVIKPNDQGSTLGLTIVHDESEIKPAIKEAFRHGSPVMVEKYIHGRELTVTILGEKAYPIVEIKPSHELYDYECKYTPGMSQYICPAELDEELTKSIQEDTGL
;
A
#
# COMPACT_ATOMS: atom_id res chain seq x y z
N MET A 1 -14.00 9.52 -30.77
CA MET A 1 -14.30 8.20 -30.16
C MET A 1 -14.17 8.35 -28.66
N SER A 2 -15.02 7.69 -27.86
CA SER A 2 -14.83 7.67 -26.41
C SER A 2 -13.55 6.89 -26.07
N MET A 3 -12.85 7.30 -25.02
CA MET A 3 -11.64 6.62 -24.57
C MET A 3 -12.00 5.25 -23.98
N ARG A 4 -11.25 4.22 -24.37
CA ARG A 4 -11.41 2.83 -23.90
C ARG A 4 -10.54 2.58 -22.68
N VAL A 5 -11.17 2.29 -21.55
CA VAL A 5 -10.52 2.06 -20.26
C VAL A 5 -10.67 0.59 -19.87
N GLY A 6 -9.55 -0.11 -19.78
CA GLY A 6 -9.53 -1.45 -19.17
C GLY A 6 -9.32 -1.35 -17.67
N VAL A 7 -10.09 -2.07 -16.86
CA VAL A 7 -9.87 -2.13 -15.40
C VAL A 7 -9.29 -3.47 -15.02
N LEU A 8 -8.02 -3.50 -14.63
CA LEU A 8 -7.31 -4.72 -14.24
C LEU A 8 -7.52 -5.00 -12.75
N MET A 9 -8.07 -6.17 -12.43
CA MET A 9 -8.55 -6.48 -11.07
C MET A 9 -8.42 -7.97 -10.70
N GLY A 10 -8.58 -8.28 -9.42
CA GLY A 10 -8.31 -9.59 -8.83
C GLY A 10 -6.83 -9.76 -8.48
N GLY A 11 -6.14 -10.65 -9.20
CA GLY A 11 -4.76 -11.04 -8.89
C GLY A 11 -4.66 -12.22 -7.91
N PRO A 12 -3.42 -12.68 -7.62
CA PRO A 12 -3.14 -13.84 -6.78
C PRO A 12 -2.81 -13.49 -5.32
N SER A 13 -2.83 -12.21 -4.95
CA SER A 13 -2.57 -11.75 -3.58
C SER A 13 -3.71 -12.15 -2.64
N GLU A 14 -3.44 -12.10 -1.34
CA GLU A 14 -4.46 -12.28 -0.29
C GLU A 14 -5.53 -11.16 -0.33
N GLU A 15 -5.21 -10.03 -0.95
CA GLU A 15 -6.07 -8.86 -1.13
C GLU A 15 -6.97 -8.94 -2.38
N ARG A 16 -7.14 -10.14 -2.95
CA ARG A 16 -7.92 -10.37 -4.17
C ARG A 16 -9.32 -9.79 -4.12
N ASP A 17 -10.05 -10.00 -3.03
CA ASP A 17 -11.45 -9.57 -2.92
C ASP A 17 -11.57 -8.05 -2.78
N VAL A 18 -10.59 -7.41 -2.12
CA VAL A 18 -10.44 -5.95 -2.05
C VAL A 18 -10.19 -5.38 -3.45
N SER A 19 -9.32 -6.03 -4.22
CA SER A 19 -9.01 -5.69 -5.62
C SER A 19 -10.22 -5.84 -6.54
N LEU A 20 -11.03 -6.89 -6.39
CA LEU A 20 -12.27 -7.06 -7.13
C LEU A 20 -13.30 -5.97 -6.78
N THR A 21 -13.44 -5.63 -5.50
CA THR A 21 -14.34 -4.57 -5.04
C THR A 21 -13.92 -3.21 -5.62
N THR A 22 -12.62 -2.90 -5.54
CA THR A 22 -12.04 -1.67 -6.11
C THR A 22 -12.28 -1.59 -7.62
N GLY A 23 -11.97 -2.66 -8.36
CA GLY A 23 -12.14 -2.67 -9.80
C GLY A 23 -13.58 -2.45 -10.26
N ASN A 24 -14.56 -3.01 -9.54
CA ASN A 24 -15.97 -2.78 -9.84
C ASN A 24 -16.38 -1.32 -9.63
N ALA A 25 -15.96 -0.71 -8.51
CA ALA A 25 -16.25 0.69 -8.20
C ALA A 25 -15.60 1.64 -9.23
N VAL A 26 -14.35 1.38 -9.62
CA VAL A 26 -13.65 2.11 -10.68
C VAL A 26 -14.38 1.97 -12.01
N ALA A 27 -14.79 0.76 -12.39
CA ALA A 27 -15.46 0.53 -13.66
C ALA A 27 -16.81 1.26 -13.74
N GLU A 28 -17.58 1.27 -12.65
CA GLU A 28 -18.81 2.04 -12.54
C GLU A 28 -18.56 3.55 -12.69
N ALA A 29 -17.56 4.08 -11.99
CA ALA A 29 -17.18 5.49 -12.09
C ALA A 29 -16.75 5.86 -13.51
N CYS A 30 -15.96 5.01 -14.19
CA CYS A 30 -15.54 5.25 -15.57
C CYS A 30 -16.74 5.31 -16.53
N ARG A 31 -17.69 4.37 -16.41
CA ARG A 31 -18.93 4.37 -17.22
C ARG A 31 -19.78 5.61 -16.97
N ARG A 32 -19.94 6.02 -15.71
CA ARG A 32 -20.65 7.26 -15.34
C ARG A 32 -20.04 8.52 -15.94
N ASN A 33 -18.72 8.52 -16.19
CA ASN A 33 -18.00 9.61 -16.84
C ASN A 33 -17.93 9.47 -18.38
N GLY A 34 -18.64 8.49 -18.96
CA GLY A 34 -18.78 8.34 -20.42
C GLY A 34 -17.67 7.55 -21.12
N TYR A 35 -16.77 6.89 -20.37
CA TYR A 35 -15.71 6.05 -20.94
C TYR A 35 -16.22 4.67 -21.34
N GLU A 36 -15.71 4.14 -22.47
CA GLU A 36 -15.95 2.75 -22.86
C GLU A 36 -15.11 1.84 -21.96
N THR A 37 -15.74 1.18 -21.00
CA THR A 37 -15.01 0.52 -19.89
C THR A 37 -15.18 -1.00 -19.94
N THR A 38 -14.08 -1.74 -19.81
CA THR A 38 -14.07 -3.21 -19.73
C THR A 38 -13.30 -3.70 -18.51
N GLU A 39 -13.92 -4.52 -17.67
CA GLU A 39 -13.28 -5.21 -16.55
C GLU A 39 -12.43 -6.40 -17.02
N TYR A 40 -11.23 -6.53 -16.47
CA TYR A 40 -10.30 -7.62 -16.72
C TYR A 40 -9.92 -8.33 -15.42
N PRO A 41 -10.83 -9.13 -14.84
CA PRO A 41 -10.48 -9.97 -13.71
C PRO A 41 -9.52 -11.08 -14.15
N PHE A 42 -8.48 -11.33 -13.36
CA PHE A 42 -7.65 -12.52 -13.49
C PHE A 42 -7.24 -13.06 -12.13
N HIS A 43 -6.71 -14.28 -12.09
CA HIS A 43 -6.16 -14.88 -10.88
C HIS A 43 -4.63 -14.97 -10.98
N PHE A 44 -4.11 -15.92 -11.74
CA PHE A 44 -2.66 -16.16 -11.81
C PHE A 44 -2.01 -15.69 -13.12
N ASP A 45 -2.67 -15.90 -14.26
CA ASP A 45 -2.03 -15.76 -15.58
C ASP A 45 -2.51 -14.51 -16.35
N HIS A 46 -2.01 -13.34 -15.93
CA HIS A 46 -2.30 -12.05 -16.58
C HIS A 46 -1.88 -12.01 -18.06
N ARG A 47 -0.92 -12.85 -18.48
CA ARG A 47 -0.42 -12.88 -19.87
C ARG A 47 -1.50 -13.23 -20.89
N LYS A 48 -2.50 -14.01 -20.49
CA LYS A 48 -3.68 -14.33 -21.33
C LYS A 48 -4.53 -13.10 -21.68
N LEU A 49 -4.33 -11.99 -20.97
CA LEU A 49 -5.04 -10.74 -21.21
C LEU A 49 -4.32 -9.84 -22.23
N LEU A 50 -3.09 -10.17 -22.66
CA LEU A 50 -2.25 -9.30 -23.50
C LEU A 50 -3.00 -8.68 -24.68
N ASP A 51 -3.60 -9.53 -25.54
CA ASP A 51 -4.30 -9.08 -26.74
C ASP A 51 -5.54 -8.23 -26.44
N LYS A 52 -6.13 -8.41 -25.25
CA LYS A 52 -7.30 -7.65 -24.80
C LYS A 52 -6.87 -6.29 -24.24
N LEU A 53 -5.83 -6.26 -23.42
CA LEU A 53 -5.31 -5.03 -22.81
C LEU A 53 -4.71 -4.09 -23.87
N LYS A 54 -4.03 -4.62 -24.90
CA LYS A 54 -3.51 -3.80 -26.02
C LYS A 54 -4.59 -3.14 -26.88
N LYS A 55 -5.86 -3.54 -26.74
CA LYS A 55 -7.00 -2.90 -27.41
C LYS A 55 -7.56 -1.73 -26.61
N GLN A 56 -7.09 -1.48 -25.40
CA GLN A 56 -7.52 -0.36 -24.56
C GLN A 56 -6.60 0.84 -24.78
N ASP A 57 -7.12 2.04 -24.53
CA ASP A 57 -6.32 3.26 -24.62
C ASP A 57 -5.51 3.48 -23.32
N ILE A 58 -6.03 3.01 -22.19
CA ILE A 58 -5.37 2.97 -20.88
C ILE A 58 -5.93 1.83 -20.02
N ILE A 59 -5.08 1.28 -19.16
CA ILE A 59 -5.46 0.32 -18.11
C ILE A 59 -5.45 1.01 -16.75
N PHE A 60 -6.59 1.02 -16.07
CA PHE A 60 -6.65 1.32 -14.66
C PHE A 60 -6.17 0.10 -13.87
N ASN A 61 -5.06 0.22 -13.16
CA ASN A 61 -4.56 -0.82 -12.26
C ASN A 61 -5.33 -0.76 -10.93
N ALA A 62 -6.28 -1.67 -10.73
CA ALA A 62 -7.07 -1.81 -9.51
C ALA A 62 -6.63 -3.03 -8.67
N LEU A 63 -5.43 -3.53 -8.91
CA LEU A 63 -4.84 -4.61 -8.13
C LEU A 63 -4.32 -4.11 -6.79
N HIS A 64 -4.39 -4.96 -5.77
CA HIS A 64 -3.87 -4.73 -4.42
C HIS A 64 -2.88 -5.84 -4.08
N GLY A 65 -1.74 -5.49 -3.49
CA GLY A 65 -0.71 -6.41 -3.09
C GLY A 65 0.02 -7.15 -4.21
N GLY A 66 1.10 -7.81 -3.82
CA GLY A 66 1.86 -8.73 -4.68
C GLY A 66 2.22 -8.13 -6.03
N ILE A 67 1.92 -8.85 -7.12
CA ILE A 67 2.28 -8.43 -8.48
C ILE A 67 1.63 -7.11 -8.94
N GLY A 68 0.55 -6.69 -8.28
CA GLY A 68 -0.17 -5.45 -8.58
C GLY A 68 0.58 -4.18 -8.16
N GLU A 69 1.43 -4.29 -7.14
CA GLU A 69 2.04 -3.15 -6.45
C GLU A 69 3.58 -3.24 -6.37
N ASN A 70 4.17 -4.42 -6.57
CA ASN A 70 5.62 -4.61 -6.49
C ASN A 70 6.40 -4.30 -7.80
N GLY A 71 5.75 -3.66 -8.78
CA GLY A 71 6.37 -3.29 -10.05
C GLY A 71 6.39 -4.38 -11.13
N LYS A 72 6.07 -5.64 -10.82
CA LYS A 72 6.13 -6.74 -11.80
C LYS A 72 5.11 -6.57 -12.92
N ILE A 73 3.87 -6.24 -12.60
CA ILE A 73 2.84 -6.07 -13.65
C ILE A 73 3.02 -4.76 -14.41
N GLN A 74 3.53 -3.72 -13.74
CA GLN A 74 3.93 -2.45 -14.35
C GLN A 74 5.01 -2.67 -15.40
N GLU A 75 6.08 -3.40 -15.05
CA GLU A 75 7.15 -3.73 -15.99
C GLU A 75 6.64 -4.55 -17.17
N TRP A 76 5.76 -5.53 -16.91
CA TRP A 76 5.14 -6.31 -17.96
C TRP A 76 4.30 -5.44 -18.91
N MET A 77 3.53 -4.47 -18.39
CA MET A 77 2.77 -3.52 -19.19
C MET A 77 3.68 -2.60 -20.00
N ASP A 78 4.76 -2.06 -19.40
CA ASP A 78 5.76 -1.22 -20.08
C ASP A 78 6.39 -1.94 -21.27
N ARG A 79 6.88 -3.18 -21.06
CA ARG A 79 7.49 -4.02 -22.12
C ARG A 79 6.53 -4.30 -23.27
N ASN A 80 5.22 -4.31 -23.01
CA ASN A 80 4.18 -4.54 -24.00
C ASN A 80 3.55 -3.25 -24.55
N ARG A 81 4.06 -2.08 -24.16
CA ARG A 81 3.57 -0.74 -24.55
C ARG A 81 2.10 -0.51 -24.19
N ILE A 82 1.68 -1.02 -23.04
CA ILE A 82 0.35 -0.80 -22.46
C ILE A 82 0.46 0.38 -21.51
N LYS A 83 -0.37 1.42 -21.71
CA LYS A 83 -0.46 2.56 -20.78
C LYS A 83 -1.29 2.17 -19.57
N TYR A 84 -0.87 2.58 -18.38
CA TYR A 84 -1.60 2.30 -17.14
C TYR A 84 -1.55 3.46 -16.15
N THR A 85 -2.42 3.40 -15.14
CA THR A 85 -2.48 4.35 -14.02
C THR A 85 -1.49 4.00 -12.90
N GLY A 86 -1.03 5.02 -12.18
CA GLY A 86 -0.16 4.86 -11.01
C GLY A 86 1.33 4.94 -11.33
N SER A 87 2.14 4.47 -10.39
CA SER A 87 3.60 4.53 -10.45
C SER A 87 4.19 3.52 -11.44
N GLY A 88 5.33 3.87 -12.04
CA GLY A 88 6.12 2.94 -12.86
C GLY A 88 6.73 1.79 -12.04
N PRO A 89 7.42 0.82 -12.69
CA PRO A 89 7.89 -0.40 -12.04
C PRO A 89 8.91 -0.15 -10.92
N ALA A 90 9.88 0.76 -11.14
CA ALA A 90 10.91 1.04 -10.16
C ALA A 90 10.34 1.68 -8.88
N ALA A 91 9.47 2.68 -9.03
CA ALA A 91 8.82 3.35 -7.91
C ALA A 91 7.89 2.38 -7.16
N SER A 92 7.11 1.57 -7.88
CA SER A 92 6.24 0.54 -7.29
C SER A 92 7.03 -0.49 -6.48
N ALA A 93 8.10 -1.06 -7.08
CA ALA A 93 8.97 -2.01 -6.40
C ALA A 93 9.65 -1.41 -5.16
N CYS A 94 10.08 -0.15 -5.24
CA CYS A 94 10.66 0.55 -4.12
C CYS A 94 9.65 0.77 -3.00
N CYS A 95 8.46 1.28 -3.31
CA CYS A 95 7.42 1.62 -2.33
C CYS A 95 6.82 0.37 -1.66
N MET A 96 6.82 -0.78 -2.33
CA MET A 96 6.40 -2.04 -1.71
C MET A 96 7.44 -2.56 -0.70
N ASP A 97 8.72 -2.25 -0.91
CA ASP A 97 9.80 -2.60 0.01
C ASP A 97 9.96 -1.50 1.08
N LYS A 98 9.47 -1.79 2.30
CA LYS A 98 9.46 -0.80 3.39
C LYS A 98 10.87 -0.34 3.74
N ALA A 99 11.85 -1.25 3.79
CA ALA A 99 13.22 -0.90 4.13
C ALA A 99 13.81 0.07 3.10
N LYS A 100 13.72 -0.26 1.81
CA LYS A 100 14.22 0.64 0.74
C LYS A 100 13.51 1.99 0.74
N SER A 101 12.20 2.00 0.94
CA SER A 101 11.43 3.25 1.04
C SER A 101 11.90 4.13 2.20
N LYS A 102 12.23 3.53 3.34
CA LYS A 102 12.75 4.23 4.51
C LYS A 102 14.19 4.72 4.33
N GLU A 103 15.04 3.94 3.66
CA GLU A 103 16.38 4.39 3.26
C GLU A 103 16.31 5.66 2.41
N ILE A 104 15.43 5.67 1.40
CA ILE A 104 15.19 6.88 0.58
C ILE A 104 14.67 8.03 1.44
N SER A 105 13.68 7.76 2.30
CA SER A 105 13.10 8.77 3.20
C SER A 105 14.18 9.43 4.06
N GLN A 106 15.08 8.65 4.65
CA GLN A 106 16.20 9.16 5.43
C GLN A 106 17.16 10.01 4.60
N ILE A 107 17.50 9.58 3.38
CA ILE A 107 18.38 10.32 2.47
C ILE A 107 17.81 11.71 2.14
N ILE A 108 16.49 11.82 1.96
CA ILE A 108 15.82 13.08 1.63
C ILE A 108 15.35 13.87 2.86
N GLY A 109 15.62 13.40 4.07
CA GLY A 109 15.29 14.10 5.31
C GLY A 109 13.86 13.88 5.83
N VAL A 110 13.08 12.99 5.21
CA VAL A 110 11.74 12.62 5.70
C VAL A 110 11.90 11.70 6.92
N LYS A 111 11.25 12.08 8.02
CA LYS A 111 11.33 11.34 9.29
C LYS A 111 10.67 9.97 9.14
N THR A 112 11.33 8.95 9.69
CA THR A 112 10.78 7.60 9.74
C THR A 112 11.26 6.90 11.02
N PRO A 113 10.47 5.97 11.62
CA PRO A 113 10.89 5.26 12.82
C PRO A 113 12.20 4.51 12.61
N ILE A 114 13.04 4.41 13.65
CA ILE A 114 14.23 3.57 13.62
C ILE A 114 13.80 2.12 13.37
N TRP A 115 14.55 1.40 12.53
CA TRP A 115 14.25 0.03 12.17
C TRP A 115 15.50 -0.83 12.05
N GLU A 116 15.29 -2.13 12.08
CA GLU A 116 16.25 -3.16 11.72
C GLU A 116 15.55 -4.25 10.90
N LEU A 117 16.33 -5.09 10.22
CA LEU A 117 15.83 -6.23 9.47
C LEU A 117 16.33 -7.53 10.09
N LEU A 118 15.42 -8.48 10.25
CA LEU A 118 15.72 -9.85 10.60
C LEU A 118 15.66 -10.71 9.34
N HIS A 119 16.69 -11.52 9.13
CA HIS A 119 16.77 -12.44 7.97
C HIS A 119 16.42 -13.89 8.34
N SER A 120 16.34 -14.19 9.62
CA SER A 120 15.97 -15.50 10.16
C SER A 120 15.06 -15.38 11.37
N GLU A 121 14.16 -16.35 11.55
CA GLU A 121 13.32 -16.50 12.76
C GLU A 121 14.14 -16.66 14.06
N ASN A 122 15.43 -17.01 13.95
CA ASN A 122 16.31 -17.19 15.11
C ASN A 122 17.00 -15.90 15.56
N GLU A 123 16.93 -14.83 14.75
CA GLU A 123 17.47 -13.53 15.13
C GLU A 123 16.54 -12.85 16.15
N LEU A 124 17.12 -12.11 17.08
CA LEU A 124 16.37 -11.33 18.07
C LEU A 124 16.57 -9.85 17.81
N PRO A 125 15.52 -9.02 18.00
CA PRO A 125 15.63 -7.60 17.82
C PRO A 125 16.54 -6.96 18.86
N SER A 126 17.23 -5.90 18.46
CA SER A 126 18.06 -5.06 19.34
C SER A 126 17.30 -3.83 19.86
N LEU A 127 16.17 -3.49 19.23
CA LEU A 127 15.35 -2.34 19.60
C LEU A 127 14.59 -2.56 20.92
N SER A 128 14.50 -1.49 21.72
CA SER A 128 13.73 -1.51 22.97
C SER A 128 12.23 -1.45 22.73
N LEU A 129 11.47 -2.16 23.56
CA LEU A 129 10.01 -2.16 23.53
C LEU A 129 9.41 -0.76 23.84
N PRO A 130 8.17 -0.48 23.39
CA PRO A 130 7.41 -1.27 22.42
C PRO A 130 8.01 -1.18 20.99
N ILE A 131 7.82 -2.24 20.21
CA ILE A 131 8.27 -2.36 18.81
C ILE A 131 7.13 -2.88 17.92
N VAL A 132 7.24 -2.64 16.62
CA VAL A 132 6.37 -3.21 15.59
C VAL A 132 7.17 -4.23 14.79
N ILE A 133 6.69 -5.46 14.70
CA ILE A 133 7.29 -6.52 13.87
C ILE A 133 6.36 -6.79 12.69
N LYS A 134 6.86 -6.71 11.45
CA LYS A 134 6.05 -6.86 10.23
C LYS A 134 6.85 -7.37 9.03
N PRO A 135 6.22 -8.01 8.04
CA PRO A 135 6.90 -8.37 6.79
C PRO A 135 7.32 -7.11 6.02
N ASN A 136 8.52 -7.14 5.43
CA ASN A 136 9.06 -5.98 4.74
C ASN A 136 8.24 -5.59 3.50
N ASP A 137 7.64 -6.56 2.80
CA ASP A 137 7.03 -6.38 1.47
C ASP A 137 5.53 -6.75 1.37
N GLN A 138 4.82 -6.78 2.51
CA GLN A 138 3.37 -7.06 2.55
C GLN A 138 2.49 -5.83 2.79
N GLY A 139 1.27 -5.86 2.25
CA GLY A 139 0.22 -4.86 2.42
C GLY A 139 -0.78 -5.19 3.55
N SER A 140 -1.81 -4.36 3.69
CA SER A 140 -2.98 -4.61 4.55
C SER A 140 -2.73 -5.07 6.01
N THR A 141 -1.61 -4.67 6.61
CA THR A 141 -1.25 -5.01 8.01
C THR A 141 -1.09 -6.53 8.23
N LEU A 142 -0.94 -7.32 7.16
CA LEU A 142 -0.77 -8.77 7.25
C LEU A 142 0.58 -9.12 7.89
N GLY A 143 0.54 -9.97 8.93
CA GLY A 143 1.71 -10.38 9.69
C GLY A 143 2.33 -9.29 10.58
N LEU A 144 1.64 -8.15 10.78
CA LEU A 144 2.10 -7.08 11.65
C LEU A 144 1.65 -7.34 13.10
N THR A 145 2.58 -7.20 14.05
CA THR A 145 2.29 -7.25 15.49
C THR A 145 2.93 -6.06 16.20
N ILE A 146 2.19 -5.40 17.10
CA ILE A 146 2.74 -4.46 18.08
C ILE A 146 3.13 -5.28 19.31
N VAL A 147 4.39 -5.23 19.68
CA VAL A 147 5.00 -6.02 20.75
C VAL A 147 5.29 -5.09 21.92
N HIS A 148 4.61 -5.32 23.04
CA HIS A 148 4.75 -4.54 24.28
C HIS A 148 5.55 -5.30 25.34
N ASP A 149 5.58 -6.64 25.26
CA ASP A 149 6.29 -7.52 26.19
C ASP A 149 7.29 -8.45 25.48
N GLU A 150 8.39 -8.80 26.16
CA GLU A 150 9.44 -9.67 25.59
C GLU A 150 8.91 -11.06 25.21
N SER A 151 7.89 -11.57 25.90
CA SER A 151 7.27 -12.85 25.61
C SER A 151 6.55 -12.87 24.25
N GLU A 152 6.18 -11.72 23.71
CA GLU A 152 5.48 -11.56 22.43
C GLU A 152 6.45 -11.54 21.23
N ILE A 153 7.74 -11.30 21.46
CA ILE A 153 8.75 -11.14 20.39
C ILE A 153 8.83 -12.37 19.48
N LYS A 154 9.06 -13.56 20.05
CA LYS A 154 9.23 -14.78 19.25
C LYS A 154 7.96 -15.17 18.48
N PRO A 155 6.76 -15.15 19.08
CA PRO A 155 5.51 -15.33 18.34
C PRO A 155 5.35 -14.33 17.19
N ALA A 156 5.62 -13.05 17.41
CA ALA A 156 5.48 -12.00 16.40
C ALA A 156 6.46 -12.18 15.22
N ILE A 157 7.72 -12.52 15.50
CA ILE A 157 8.72 -12.84 14.47
C ILE A 157 8.24 -14.01 13.61
N LYS A 158 7.82 -15.09 14.26
CA LYS A 158 7.34 -16.29 13.57
C LYS A 158 6.14 -15.97 12.69
N GLU A 159 5.18 -15.19 13.19
CA GLU A 159 4.02 -14.80 12.40
C GLU A 159 4.43 -13.96 11.19
N ALA A 160 5.29 -12.95 11.36
CA ALA A 160 5.77 -12.13 10.24
C ALA A 160 6.49 -12.95 9.15
N PHE A 161 7.34 -13.91 9.54
CA PHE A 161 8.05 -14.78 8.59
C PHE A 161 7.15 -15.71 7.78
N ARG A 162 5.92 -15.98 8.24
CA ARG A 162 4.93 -16.74 7.44
C ARG A 162 4.45 -15.97 6.22
N HIS A 163 4.52 -14.65 6.26
CA HIS A 163 4.00 -13.76 5.22
C HIS A 163 5.10 -13.19 4.32
N GLY A 164 6.35 -13.12 4.78
CA GLY A 164 7.44 -12.63 3.96
C GLY A 164 8.80 -12.65 4.66
N SER A 165 9.85 -12.48 3.87
CA SER A 165 11.23 -12.31 4.33
C SER A 165 11.94 -11.28 3.44
N PRO A 166 12.71 -10.33 4.00
CA PRO A 166 13.03 -10.19 5.43
C PRO A 166 11.86 -9.64 6.27
N VAL A 167 11.97 -9.80 7.59
CA VAL A 167 11.05 -9.22 8.57
C VAL A 167 11.63 -7.91 9.10
N MET A 168 10.81 -6.87 9.14
CA MET A 168 11.18 -5.57 9.68
C MET A 168 10.75 -5.46 11.13
N VAL A 169 11.66 -4.95 11.96
CA VAL A 169 11.38 -4.52 13.33
C VAL A 169 11.55 -3.01 13.40
N GLU A 170 10.56 -2.31 13.91
CA GLU A 170 10.53 -0.86 14.00
C GLU A 170 10.22 -0.39 15.41
N LYS A 171 10.76 0.77 15.80
CA LYS A 171 10.32 1.43 17.03
C LYS A 171 8.86 1.82 16.89
N TYR A 172 8.03 1.39 17.85
CA TYR A 172 6.64 1.82 17.89
C TYR A 172 6.55 3.31 18.21
N ILE A 173 5.79 4.05 17.39
CA ILE A 173 5.51 5.48 17.59
C ILE A 173 4.07 5.61 18.08
N HIS A 174 3.92 5.91 19.36
CA HIS A 174 2.61 6.22 19.93
C HIS A 174 2.14 7.59 19.44
N GLY A 175 0.92 7.70 18.92
CA GLY A 175 0.38 8.97 18.48
C GLY A 175 -0.79 8.84 17.51
N ARG A 176 -0.91 9.83 16.63
CA ARG A 176 -1.97 9.97 15.64
C ARG A 176 -1.55 9.35 14.31
N GLU A 177 -2.49 8.73 13.59
CA GLU A 177 -2.25 8.20 12.25
C GLU A 177 -2.81 9.18 11.21
N LEU A 178 -1.93 9.68 10.34
CA LEU A 178 -2.25 10.69 9.33
C LEU A 178 -1.90 10.15 7.95
N THR A 179 -2.72 10.47 6.95
CA THR A 179 -2.45 10.13 5.55
C THR A 179 -2.76 11.32 4.64
N VAL A 180 -2.01 11.44 3.55
CA VAL A 180 -2.18 12.49 2.53
C VAL A 180 -2.35 11.83 1.17
N THR A 181 -3.47 12.14 0.51
CA THR A 181 -3.71 11.64 -0.85
C THR A 181 -3.00 12.54 -1.86
N ILE A 182 -2.31 11.93 -2.82
CA ILE A 182 -1.65 12.64 -3.92
C ILE A 182 -2.28 12.20 -5.25
N LEU A 183 -2.68 13.17 -6.08
CA LEU A 183 -3.17 12.92 -7.44
C LEU A 183 -2.36 13.78 -8.42
N GLY A 184 -1.57 13.13 -9.27
CA GLY A 184 -0.60 13.82 -10.11
C GLY A 184 0.45 14.52 -9.24
N GLU A 185 0.56 15.83 -9.38
CA GLU A 185 1.50 16.68 -8.61
C GLU A 185 0.80 17.44 -7.47
N LYS A 186 -0.45 17.08 -7.16
CA LYS A 186 -1.26 17.79 -6.16
C LYS A 186 -1.50 16.92 -4.93
N ALA A 187 -1.06 17.38 -3.76
CA ALA A 187 -1.49 16.82 -2.48
C ALA A 187 -2.87 17.38 -2.07
N TYR A 188 -3.68 16.51 -1.49
CA TYR A 188 -5.03 16.79 -1.00
C TYR A 188 -5.03 16.98 0.53
N PRO A 189 -6.15 17.45 1.13
CA PRO A 189 -6.20 17.65 2.57
C PRO A 189 -5.76 16.42 3.37
N ILE A 190 -5.03 16.67 4.46
CA ILE A 190 -4.58 15.64 5.40
C ILE A 190 -5.81 14.97 6.01
N VAL A 191 -5.80 13.64 6.06
CA VAL A 191 -6.83 12.83 6.70
C VAL A 191 -6.25 12.22 7.96
N GLU A 192 -6.93 12.40 9.09
CA GLU A 192 -6.62 11.65 10.31
C GLU A 192 -7.46 10.38 10.36
N ILE A 193 -6.80 9.25 10.59
CA ILE A 193 -7.41 7.94 10.78
C ILE A 193 -7.46 7.66 12.27
N LYS A 194 -8.67 7.43 12.80
CA LYS A 194 -8.90 7.02 14.18
C LYS A 194 -9.46 5.59 14.18
N PRO A 195 -8.60 4.56 14.24
CA PRO A 195 -9.05 3.18 14.35
C PRO A 195 -9.80 2.96 15.69
N SER A 196 -10.69 1.97 15.71
CA SER A 196 -11.45 1.58 16.91
C SER A 196 -10.58 1.00 18.03
N HIS A 197 -9.34 0.60 17.71
CA HIS A 197 -8.37 0.06 18.64
C HIS A 197 -6.93 0.48 18.21
N GLU A 198 -5.91 0.05 18.97
CA GLU A 198 -4.53 0.57 18.86
C GLU A 198 -3.90 0.41 17.47
N LEU A 199 -4.31 -0.59 16.70
CA LEU A 199 -3.75 -0.91 15.40
C LEU A 199 -4.77 -0.64 14.29
N TYR A 200 -4.37 0.08 13.24
CA TYR A 200 -5.13 0.18 11.99
C TYR A 200 -4.95 -1.10 11.16
N ASP A 201 -5.59 -2.16 11.63
CA ASP A 201 -5.52 -3.52 11.08
C ASP A 201 -6.48 -3.75 9.91
N TYR A 202 -6.54 -4.99 9.43
CA TYR A 202 -7.44 -5.38 8.32
C TYR A 202 -8.91 -5.13 8.69
N GLU A 203 -9.31 -5.44 9.93
CA GLU A 203 -10.69 -5.24 10.39
C GLU A 203 -11.04 -3.74 10.39
N CYS A 204 -10.15 -2.88 10.90
CA CYS A 204 -10.31 -1.44 10.88
C CYS A 204 -10.42 -0.85 9.47
N LYS A 205 -9.73 -1.45 8.50
CA LYS A 205 -9.70 -0.99 7.10
C LYS A 205 -10.96 -1.35 6.31
N TYR A 206 -11.50 -2.55 6.52
CA TYR A 206 -12.50 -3.12 5.61
C TYR A 206 -13.86 -3.36 6.26
N THR A 207 -13.98 -3.22 7.58
CA THR A 207 -15.27 -3.32 8.28
C THR A 207 -15.86 -1.92 8.52
N PRO A 208 -17.06 -1.61 7.98
CA PRO A 208 -17.72 -0.32 8.20
C PRO A 208 -17.89 0.00 9.69
N GLY A 209 -17.52 1.22 10.08
CA GLY A 209 -17.63 1.71 11.46
C GLY A 209 -16.43 1.41 12.36
N MET A 210 -15.45 0.63 11.89
CA MET A 210 -14.25 0.31 12.69
C MET A 210 -13.16 1.39 12.67
N SER A 211 -13.30 2.40 11.81
CA SER A 211 -12.42 3.57 11.75
C SER A 211 -13.21 4.84 11.49
N GLN A 212 -12.81 5.94 12.14
CA GLN A 212 -13.27 7.28 11.81
C GLN A 212 -12.21 7.99 10.97
N TYR A 213 -12.64 8.74 9.96
CA TYR A 213 -11.77 9.53 9.10
C TYR A 213 -12.15 11.00 9.22
N ILE A 214 -11.22 11.83 9.69
CA ILE A 214 -11.42 13.27 9.86
C ILE A 214 -10.67 13.97 8.73
N CYS A 215 -11.41 14.66 7.85
CA CYS A 215 -10.87 15.35 6.69
C CYS A 215 -11.54 16.74 6.52
N PRO A 216 -10.80 17.85 6.59
CA PRO A 216 -9.37 17.92 6.92
C PRO A 216 -9.09 17.51 8.37
N ALA A 217 -7.92 16.94 8.63
CA ALA A 217 -7.46 16.60 9.98
C ALA A 217 -7.38 17.86 10.87
N GLU A 218 -7.77 17.72 12.14
CA GLU A 218 -7.71 18.81 13.13
C GLU A 218 -6.27 18.92 13.68
N LEU A 219 -5.44 19.70 12.99
CA LEU A 219 -4.02 19.91 13.28
C LEU A 219 -3.75 21.40 13.48
N ASP A 220 -2.74 21.74 14.27
CA ASP A 220 -2.23 23.12 14.27
C ASP A 220 -1.59 23.47 12.93
N GLU A 221 -1.42 24.77 12.68
CA GLU A 221 -0.92 25.27 11.39
C GLU A 221 0.52 24.83 11.11
N GLU A 222 1.35 24.74 12.15
CA GLU A 222 2.77 24.38 12.03
C GLU A 222 2.91 22.93 11.58
N LEU A 223 2.20 22.00 12.23
CA LEU A 223 2.20 20.59 11.87
C LEU A 223 1.56 20.35 10.50
N THR A 224 0.46 21.05 10.19
CA THR A 224 -0.17 21.00 8.86
C THR A 224 0.83 21.37 7.77
N LYS A 225 1.56 22.48 7.95
CA LYS A 225 2.56 22.96 6.99
C LYS A 225 3.73 21.99 6.86
N SER A 226 4.24 21.46 7.98
CA SER A 226 5.33 20.48 7.96
C SER A 226 4.95 19.23 7.17
N ILE A 227 3.73 18.71 7.32
CA ILE A 227 3.25 17.54 6.56
C ILE A 227 3.10 17.87 5.08
N GLN A 228 2.61 19.07 4.75
CA GLN A 228 2.47 19.51 3.35
C GLN A 228 3.83 19.62 2.65
N GLU A 229 4.84 20.20 3.32
CA GLU A 229 6.22 20.30 2.82
C GLU A 229 6.81 18.92 2.52
N ASP A 230 6.64 17.94 3.44
CA ASP A 230 7.09 16.56 3.23
C ASP A 230 6.40 15.87 2.05
N THR A 231 5.21 16.33 1.65
CA THR A 231 4.46 15.80 0.49
C THR A 231 4.80 16.48 -0.84
N GLY A 232 5.81 17.36 -0.86
CA GLY A 232 6.29 18.02 -2.07
C GLY A 232 5.45 19.24 -2.50
N LEU A 233 4.80 19.91 -1.54
CA LEU A 233 4.14 21.21 -1.73
C LEU A 233 4.97 22.38 -1.19
#